data_AF-A0A6L7RV36-F1
#
_entry.id   AF-A0A6L7RV36-F1
#
_cell.length_a   1.000
_cell.length_b   1.000
_cell.length_c   1.000
_cell.angle_alpha   90.00
_cell.angle_beta   90.00
_cell.angle_gamma   90.00
#
_symmetry.space_group_name_H-M   'P 1'
#
loop_
_entity.id
_entity.type
_entity.pdbx_description
1 polymer ?
#
loop_
_entity_poly.entity_id
_entity_poly.type
_entity_poly.pdbx_seq_one_letter_code
_entity_poly.pdbx_strand_id
1 'polypeptide(L)' 'MQVVRRFPPVLVRGEGSRVFDNDGKSYLDFTAGWAVLNMGH' A
#
# COMPACT_ATOMS: atom_id res chain seq x y z
N MET A 1 1.08 -21.42 5.02
CA MET A 1 1.65 -21.05 6.34
C MET A 1 1.32 -19.59 6.61
N GLN A 2 0.79 -19.26 7.78
CA GLN A 2 0.53 -17.88 8.17
C GLN A 2 1.76 -17.32 8.89
N VAL A 3 2.38 -16.27 8.33
CA VAL A 3 3.63 -15.67 8.86
C VAL A 3 3.40 -14.26 9.38
N VAL A 4 2.54 -13.47 8.72
CA VAL A 4 2.21 -12.09 9.09
C VAL A 4 0.71 -11.83 8.92
N ARG A 5 0.20 -10.83 9.64
CA ARG A 5 -1.15 -10.29 9.42
C ARG A 5 -1.09 -9.21 8.35
N ARG A 6 -1.75 -9.44 7.22
CA ARG A 6 -1.85 -8.46 6.13
C ARG A 6 -3.13 -7.65 6.29
N PHE A 7 -3.11 -6.42 5.81
CA PHE A 7 -4.33 -5.65 5.66
C PHE A 7 -5.23 -6.30 4.59
N PRO A 8 -6.57 -6.25 4.75
CA PRO A 8 -7.49 -6.85 3.78
C PRO A 8 -7.44 -6.30 2.34
N PRO A 9 -7.25 -4.98 2.09
CA PRO A 9 -7.26 -4.44 0.73
C PRO A 9 -6.13 -5.01 -0.14
N VAL A 10 -6.46 -5.34 -1.38
CA VAL A 10 -5.50 -5.77 -2.39
C VAL A 10 -5.03 -4.56 -3.19
N LEU A 11 -3.85 -4.06 -2.87
CA LEU A 11 -3.26 -2.91 -3.56
C LEU A 11 -2.70 -3.35 -4.92
N VAL A 12 -3.13 -2.69 -5.99
CA VAL A 12 -2.75 -3.01 -7.38
C VAL A 12 -1.92 -1.93 -8.06
N ARG A 13 -1.92 -0.70 -7.52
CA ARG A 13 -1.12 0.41 -8.04
C ARG A 13 -0.70 1.34 -6.90
N GLY A 14 0.50 1.92 -7.01
CA GLY A 14 0.98 3.00 -6.16
C GLY A 14 1.44 4.19 -7.00
N GLU A 15 1.33 5.40 -6.46
CA GLU A 15 1.82 6.63 -7.07
C GLU A 15 2.09 7.68 -5.99
N GLY A 16 3.36 8.09 -5.84
CA GLY A 16 3.76 9.02 -4.79
C GLY A 16 3.39 8.47 -3.40
N SER A 17 2.67 9.25 -2.59
CA SER A 17 2.19 8.82 -1.27
C SER A 17 0.81 8.15 -1.28
N ARG A 18 0.32 7.67 -2.44
CA ARG A 18 -1.00 7.04 -2.55
C ARG A 18 -0.91 5.63 -3.13
N VAL A 19 -1.86 4.79 -2.71
CA VAL A 19 -2.08 3.44 -3.24
C VAL A 19 -3.53 3.23 -3.63
N PHE A 20 -3.76 2.34 -4.56
CA PHE A 20 -5.06 2.06 -5.14
C PHE A 20 -5.36 0.57 -5.04
N ASP A 21 -6.54 0.22 -4.56
CA ASP A 21 -7.00 -1.16 -4.54
C ASP A 21 -7.59 -1.59 -5.90
N ASN A 22 -7.98 -2.86 -5.99
CA ASN A 22 -8.61 -3.45 -7.16
C ASN A 22 -10.03 -2.94 -7.44
N ASP A 23 -10.68 -2.28 -6.47
CA ASP A 23 -12.00 -1.65 -6.63
C ASP A 23 -11.88 -0.17 -7.05
N GLY A 24 -10.65 0.33 -7.24
CA GLY A 24 -10.36 1.70 -7.68
C GLY A 24 -10.34 2.74 -6.56
N LYS A 25 -10.44 2.33 -5.30
CA LYS A 25 -10.37 3.25 -4.16
C LYS A 25 -8.93 3.63 -3.86
N SER A 26 -8.71 4.93 -3.62
CA SER A 26 -7.41 5.48 -3.25
C SER A 26 -7.23 5.60 -1.75
N TYR A 27 -6.03 5.32 -1.26
CA TYR A 27 -5.62 5.46 0.13
C TYR A 27 -4.33 6.27 0.22
N LEU A 28 -4.16 6.99 1.32
CA LEU A 28 -2.89 7.62 1.68
C LEU A 28 -1.98 6.57 2.33
N ASP A 29 -0.78 6.39 1.79
CA ASP A 29 0.22 5.48 2.37
C ASP A 29 1.03 6.20 3.45
N PHE A 30 0.71 5.92 4.71
CA PHE A 30 1.46 6.37 5.89
C PHE A 30 2.44 5.32 6.42
N THR A 31 2.54 4.17 5.74
CA THR A 31 3.46 3.10 6.11
C THR A 31 4.80 3.25 5.42
N ALA A 32 4.81 3.89 4.23
CA ALA A 32 5.96 4.00 3.34
C ALA A 32 6.64 2.64 3.08
N GLY A 33 5.86 1.54 3.10
CA GLY A 33 6.38 0.18 3.01
C GLY A 33 7.42 -0.16 4.07
N TRP A 34 7.23 0.30 5.32
CA TRP A 34 8.24 0.25 6.39
C TRP A 34 9.51 1.04 6.03
N ALA A 35 9.30 2.31 5.67
CA ALA A 35 10.36 3.26 5.28
C ALA A 35 11.19 2.86 4.05
N VAL A 36 10.67 1.98 3.19
CA VAL A 36 11.30 1.64 1.90
C VAL A 36 10.99 2.71 0.85
N LEU A 37 9.78 3.26 0.87
CA LEU A 37 9.22 4.11 -0.18
C LEU A 37 9.33 5.60 0.18
N ASN A 38 10.51 6.02 0.63
CA ASN A 38 10.74 7.39 1.08
C ASN A 38 10.57 8.45 -0.02
N MET A 39 10.66 8.04 -1.30
CA MET A 39 10.42 8.90 -2.46
C MET A 39 9.05 8.65 -3.10
N GLY A 40 8.18 7.91 -2.41
CA GLY A 40 6.91 7.42 -2.94
C GLY A 40 7.02 6.04 -3.58
N HIS A 41 5.85 5.52 -3.94
CA HIS A 41 5.68 4.31 -4.75
C HIS A 41 6.14 4.51 -6.19
#